data_AF-A0A7S8CAH1-F1
#
_entry.id   AF-A0A7S8CAH1-F1
#
_cell.length_a   1.000
_cell.length_b   1.000
_cell.length_c   1.000
_cell.angle_alpha   90.00
_cell.angle_beta   90.00
_cell.angle_gamma   90.00
#
_symmetry.space_group_name_H-M   'P 1'
#
loop_
_entity.id
_entity.type
_entity.pdbx_description
1 polymer ?
#
loop_
_entity_poly.entity_id
_entity_poly.type
_entity_poly.pdbx_seq_one_letter_code
_entity_poly.pdbx_strand_id
1 'polypeptide(L)'
;MIGSWLWNAWFSLAGFSYYFFLTFLDKSPKSVLMGSVCTAVIFYLLMFGFRMVLSYFFSGEIQSVEEMDIQVGSTGMEEHSSSEELANLVKSLLHEDEHKTS
;
A
#
# COMPACT_ATOMS: atom_id res chain seq x y z
N MET A 1 -2.12 -0.98 -13.07
CA MET A 1 -0.97 -1.83 -13.45
C MET A 1 0.43 -1.23 -13.16
N ILE A 2 0.58 0.10 -12.97
CA ILE A 2 1.92 0.73 -12.82
C ILE A 2 2.53 0.64 -11.40
N GLY A 3 1.77 0.22 -10.37
CA GLY A 3 2.23 0.18 -8.97
C GLY A 3 2.74 -1.18 -8.47
N SER A 4 2.34 -2.29 -9.10
CA SER A 4 2.59 -3.64 -8.58
C SER A 4 4.00 -4.16 -8.85
N TRP A 5 4.64 -3.71 -9.92
CA TRP A 5 6.02 -4.09 -10.26
C TRP A 5 7.05 -3.36 -9.39
N LEU A 6 6.80 -2.07 -9.13
CA LEU A 6 7.68 -1.25 -8.32
C LEU A 6 7.75 -1.74 -6.88
N TRP A 7 6.61 -2.13 -6.30
CA TRP A 7 6.56 -2.65 -4.93
C TRP A 7 7.33 -3.96 -4.77
N ASN A 8 7.22 -4.89 -5.72
CA ASN A 8 8.05 -6.10 -5.72
C ASN A 8 9.54 -5.80 -5.96
N ALA A 9 9.86 -4.75 -6.72
CA ALA A 9 11.24 -4.33 -6.94
C ALA A 9 11.91 -3.83 -5.64
N TRP A 10 11.16 -3.22 -4.71
CA TRP A 10 11.70 -2.84 -3.40
C TRP A 10 12.14 -4.05 -2.57
N PHE A 11 11.38 -5.15 -2.60
CA PHE A 11 11.77 -6.39 -1.91
C PHE A 11 12.99 -7.07 -2.55
N SER A 12 13.08 -7.03 -3.87
CA SER A 12 14.27 -7.48 -4.60
C SER A 12 15.50 -6.66 -4.21
N LEU A 13 15.36 -5.33 -4.12
CA LEU A 13 16.42 -4.43 -3.68
C LEU A 13 16.83 -4.70 -2.23
N ALA A 14 15.88 -4.95 -1.34
CA ALA A 14 16.18 -5.34 0.04
C ALA A 14 16.96 -6.66 0.12
N GLY A 15 16.56 -7.68 -0.65
CA GLY A 15 17.28 -8.96 -0.73
C GLY A 15 18.69 -8.81 -1.32
N PHE A 16 18.83 -7.97 -2.35
CA PHE A 16 20.13 -7.59 -2.90
C PHE A 16 21.03 -6.97 -1.84
N SER A 17 20.54 -5.92 -1.18
CA SER A 17 21.27 -5.17 -0.15
C SER A 17 21.66 -6.07 1.02
N TYR A 18 20.74 -6.94 1.47
CA TYR A 18 21.00 -7.89 2.54
C TYR A 18 22.19 -8.81 2.23
N TYR A 19 22.17 -9.49 1.08
CA TYR A 19 23.27 -10.38 0.70
C TYR A 19 24.57 -9.61 0.45
N PHE A 20 24.45 -8.44 -0.20
CA PHE A 20 25.58 -7.59 -0.51
C PHE A 20 26.29 -7.16 0.77
N PHE A 21 25.59 -6.58 1.74
CA PHE A 21 26.22 -6.12 2.99
C PHE A 21 26.82 -7.25 3.81
N LEU A 22 26.18 -8.43 3.84
CA LEU A 22 26.71 -9.59 4.56
C LEU A 22 28.00 -10.15 3.94
N THR A 23 28.14 -10.06 2.62
CA THR A 23 29.21 -10.75 1.89
C THR A 23 30.29 -9.79 1.37
N PHE A 24 30.03 -8.48 1.43
CA PHE A 24 30.87 -7.44 0.83
C PHE A 24 32.32 -7.43 1.33
N LEU A 25 32.54 -7.76 2.61
CA LEU A 25 33.87 -7.73 3.22
C LEU A 25 34.69 -9.00 2.97
N ASP A 26 34.05 -10.11 2.60
CA ASP A 26 34.62 -11.45 2.76
C ASP A 26 34.87 -12.18 1.42
N LYS A 27 34.28 -11.69 0.32
CA LYS A 27 34.41 -12.31 -1.01
C LYS A 27 34.86 -11.33 -2.09
N SER A 28 35.34 -11.89 -3.20
CA SER A 28 35.70 -11.11 -4.37
C SER A 28 34.50 -10.30 -4.89
N PRO A 29 34.70 -9.04 -5.35
CA PRO A 29 33.59 -8.17 -5.75
C PRO A 29 32.66 -8.78 -6.80
N LYS A 30 33.23 -9.55 -7.74
CA LYS A 30 32.45 -10.25 -8.78
C LYS A 30 31.55 -11.34 -8.20
N SER A 31 32.04 -12.08 -7.20
CA SER A 31 31.27 -13.13 -6.54
C SER A 31 30.14 -12.54 -5.69
N VAL A 32 30.43 -11.44 -4.97
CA VAL A 32 29.42 -10.71 -4.18
C VAL A 32 28.30 -10.21 -5.09
N LEU A 33 28.65 -9.58 -6.22
CA LEU A 33 27.67 -9.02 -7.16
C LEU A 33 26.78 -10.10 -7.79
N MET A 34 27.37 -11.23 -8.20
CA MET A 34 26.59 -12.34 -8.77
C MET A 34 25.66 -12.95 -7.72
N GLY A 35 26.18 -13.13 -6.49
CA GLY A 35 25.40 -13.65 -5.38
C GLY A 35 24.25 -12.72 -4.99
N SER A 36 24.48 -11.41 -4.90
CA SER A 36 23.45 -10.44 -4.54
C SER A 36 22.36 -10.34 -5.60
N VAL A 37 22.71 -10.40 -6.89
CA VAL A 37 21.72 -10.46 -7.98
C VAL A 37 20.89 -11.75 -7.91
N CYS A 38 21.51 -12.92 -7.72
CA CYS A 38 20.78 -14.17 -7.53
C CYS A 38 19.83 -14.09 -6.32
N THR A 39 20.30 -13.52 -5.21
CA THR A 39 19.49 -13.37 -3.99
C THR A 39 18.31 -12.42 -4.22
N ALA A 40 18.52 -11.33 -4.96
CA ALA A 40 17.47 -10.39 -5.35
C ALA A 40 16.35 -11.07 -6.15
N VAL A 41 16.71 -11.90 -7.15
CA VAL A 41 15.75 -12.67 -7.95
C VAL A 41 14.96 -13.66 -7.08
N ILE A 42 15.63 -14.34 -6.14
CA ILE A 42 14.96 -15.25 -5.21
C ILE A 42 13.95 -14.49 -4.35
N PHE A 43 14.33 -13.35 -3.76
CA PHE A 43 13.44 -12.52 -2.95
C PHE A 43 12.26 -11.99 -3.75
N TYR A 44 12.49 -11.59 -5.00
CA TYR A 44 11.42 -11.17 -5.92
C TYR A 44 10.40 -12.29 -6.13
N LEU A 45 10.86 -13.52 -6.41
CA LEU A 45 9.99 -14.67 -6.60
C LEU A 45 9.27 -15.09 -5.31
N LEU A 46 9.95 -15.03 -4.17
CA LEU A 46 9.35 -15.30 -2.86
C LEU A 46 8.22 -14.31 -2.55
N MET A 47 8.44 -13.02 -2.80
CA MET A 47 7.41 -12.01 -2.56
C MET A 47 6.22 -12.17 -3.50
N PHE A 48 6.49 -12.52 -4.77
CA PHE A 48 5.43 -12.87 -5.72
C PHE A 48 4.61 -14.08 -5.25
N GLY A 49 5.28 -15.15 -4.81
CA GLY A 49 4.62 -16.33 -4.25
C GLY A 49 3.83 -16.04 -2.98
N PHE A 50 4.42 -15.28 -2.05
CA PHE A 50 3.75 -14.85 -0.82
C PHE A 50 2.48 -14.06 -1.10
N ARG A 51 2.52 -13.13 -2.07
CA ARG A 51 1.34 -12.38 -2.49
C ARG A 51 0.25 -13.28 -3.09
N MET A 52 0.62 -14.28 -3.88
CA MET A 52 -0.33 -15.26 -4.42
C MET A 52 -1.00 -16.05 -3.30
N VAL A 53 -0.22 -16.48 -2.30
CA VAL A 53 -0.73 -17.21 -1.12
C VAL A 53 -1.64 -16.31 -0.29
N LEU A 54 -1.24 -15.07 0.00
CA LEU A 54 -2.09 -14.10 0.70
C LEU A 54 -3.39 -13.86 -0.06
N SER A 55 -3.34 -13.66 -1.37
CA SER A 55 -4.53 -13.50 -2.20
C SER A 55 -5.45 -14.71 -2.08
N TYR A 56 -4.90 -15.93 -2.14
CA TYR A 56 -5.67 -17.16 -2.00
C TYR A 56 -6.38 -17.28 -0.64
N PHE A 57 -5.68 -16.98 0.47
CA PHE A 57 -6.29 -17.02 1.80
C PHE A 57 -7.32 -15.90 2.04
N PHE A 58 -7.11 -14.71 1.48
CA PHE A 58 -8.03 -13.56 1.65
C PHE A 58 -9.18 -13.53 0.63
N SER A 59 -9.18 -14.40 -0.39
CA SER A 59 -10.23 -14.49 -1.41
C SER A 59 -11.60 -14.97 -0.90
N GLY A 60 -11.71 -15.35 0.37
CA GLY A 60 -13.00 -15.64 1.02
C GLY A 60 -13.80 -14.38 1.41
N GLU A 61 -13.16 -13.21 1.53
CA GLU A 61 -13.84 -11.98 1.97
C GLU A 61 -13.34 -10.71 1.28
N ILE A 62 -12.21 -10.73 0.56
CA ILE A 62 -11.61 -9.50 0.02
C ILE A 62 -11.23 -9.69 -1.46
N GLN A 63 -12.23 -9.56 -2.31
CA GLN A 63 -12.05 -9.23 -3.73
C GLN A 63 -11.73 -7.72 -3.87
N SER A 64 -10.69 -7.22 -3.17
CA SER A 64 -10.26 -5.81 -3.25
C SER A 64 -8.84 -5.54 -2.72
N VAL A 65 -7.95 -6.55 -2.62
CA VAL A 65 -6.53 -6.32 -2.28
C VAL A 65 -5.72 -5.76 -3.47
N GLU A 66 -6.38 -4.97 -4.34
CA GLU A 66 -5.70 -4.03 -5.24
C GLU A 66 -5.64 -2.61 -4.61
N GLU A 67 -6.20 -2.41 -3.41
CA GLU A 67 -6.21 -1.13 -2.67
C GLU A 67 -5.64 -1.24 -1.23
N MET A 68 -4.58 -2.03 -1.02
CA MET A 68 -3.77 -1.83 0.20
C MET A 68 -2.50 -1.09 -0.16
N ASP A 69 -2.70 0.16 -0.57
CA ASP A 69 -1.75 1.24 -0.33
C ASP A 69 -1.41 1.21 1.15
N ILE A 70 -0.12 1.24 1.47
CA ILE A 70 0.34 1.25 2.85
C ILE A 70 -0.01 2.62 3.44
N GLN A 71 -1.22 2.74 4.00
CA GLN A 71 -1.55 3.80 4.93
C GLN A 71 -0.84 3.52 6.26
N VAL A 72 0.45 3.88 6.32
CA VAL A 72 1.05 4.29 7.59
C VAL A 72 0.46 5.66 7.90
N GLY A 73 -0.64 5.64 8.66
CA GLY A 73 -1.16 6.80 9.39
C GLY A 73 -2.18 7.66 8.67
N SER A 74 -3.47 7.33 8.80
CA SER A 74 -4.42 8.28 9.38
C SER A 74 -5.66 7.55 9.87
N THR A 75 -5.88 7.67 11.17
CA THR A 75 -7.13 7.34 11.83
C THR A 75 -8.28 8.20 11.28
N GLY A 76 -9.38 7.56 10.89
CA GLY A 76 -10.73 8.07 11.12
C GLY A 76 -11.36 9.00 10.09
N MET A 77 -12.67 8.77 9.91
CA MET A 77 -13.69 9.57 9.24
C MET A 77 -13.79 9.47 7.72
N GLU A 78 -14.73 8.61 7.31
CA GLU A 78 -15.56 8.83 6.13
C GLU A 78 -16.13 10.25 6.16
N GLU A 79 -15.76 11.07 5.16
CA GLU A 79 -16.44 12.32 4.88
C GLU A 79 -16.87 12.29 3.41
N HIS A 80 -17.95 11.55 3.16
CA HIS A 80 -18.71 11.65 1.92
C HIS A 80 -20.04 12.34 2.20
N SER A 81 -20.02 13.45 2.93
CA SER A 81 -21.16 14.36 2.96
C SER A 81 -21.17 15.14 1.65
N SER A 82 -22.03 14.71 0.73
CA SER A 82 -22.34 15.43 -0.50
C SER A 82 -22.61 16.89 -0.14
N SER A 83 -21.88 17.82 -0.76
CA SER A 83 -22.00 19.27 -0.51
C SER A 83 -23.44 19.78 -0.65
N GLU A 84 -24.30 19.02 -1.34
CA GLU A 84 -25.74 19.28 -1.50
C GLU A 84 -26.54 19.02 -0.22
N GLU A 85 -26.18 18.01 0.57
CA GLU A 85 -26.83 17.72 1.85
C GLU A 85 -26.49 18.77 2.91
N LEU A 86 -25.22 19.20 2.97
CA LEU A 86 -24.80 20.31 3.84
C LEU A 86 -25.48 21.62 3.43
N ALA A 87 -25.60 21.90 2.13
CA ALA A 87 -26.30 23.08 1.64
C ALA A 87 -27.80 23.06 2.02
N ASN A 88 -28.45 21.91 1.95
CA ASN A 88 -29.85 21.76 2.36
C ASN A 88 -30.03 21.92 3.88
N LEU A 89 -29.08 21.45 4.69
CA LEU A 89 -29.13 21.56 6.15
C LEU A 89 -28.88 23.01 6.62
N VAL A 90 -27.96 23.73 5.98
CA VAL A 90 -27.77 25.18 6.22
C VAL A 90 -29.01 25.96 5.79
N LYS A 91 -29.62 25.59 4.65
CA LYS A 91 -30.84 26.24 4.16
C LYS A 91 -32.05 25.99 5.07
N SER A 92 -32.17 24.81 5.68
CA SER A 92 -33.25 24.51 6.62
C SER A 92 -33.10 25.29 7.93
N LEU A 93 -31.87 25.44 8.45
CA LEU A 93 -31.61 26.24 9.65
C LEU A 93 -31.91 27.73 9.43
N LEU A 94 -31.60 28.27 8.24
CA LEU A 94 -31.86 29.68 7.91
C LEU A 94 -33.35 30.02 7.80
N HIS A 95 -34.20 29.09 7.35
CA HIS A 95 -35.65 29.32 7.23
C HIS A 95 -36.41 29.04 8.54
N GLU A 96 -35.85 28.27 9.47
CA GLU A 96 -36.49 28.02 10.77
C GLU A 96 -36.42 29.25 11.69
N ASP A 97 -35.37 30.07 11.56
CA ASP A 97 -35.21 31.29 12.35
C ASP A 97 -36.13 32.45 11.91
N GLU A 98 -36.61 32.46 10.66
CA GLU A 98 -37.56 33.48 10.19
C GLU A 98 -38.99 33.28 10.76
N HIS A 99 -39.31 32.09 11.27
CA HIS A 99 -40.65 31.77 11.78
C HIS A 99 -40.79 31.84 13.31
N LYS A 100 -39.72 32.14 14.05
CA LYS A 100 -39.74 32.28 15.52
C LYS A 100 -39.75 33.73 16.02
N THR A 101 -39.72 34.73 15.14
CA THR A 101 -39.74 36.15 15.52
C THR A 101 -40.93 36.94 14.96
N SER A 102 -42.12 36.33 14.88
CA SER A 102 -43.38 37.08 14.79
C SER A 102 -44.48 36.48 15.65
#